data_AF-A0A7W0IUN5-F1
#
_entry.id   AF-A0A7W0IUN5-F1
#
_cell.length_a   1.000
_cell.length_b   1.000
_cell.length_c   1.000
_cell.angle_alpha   90.00
_cell.angle_beta   90.00
_cell.angle_gamma   90.00
#
_symmetry.space_group_name_H-M   'P 1'
#
loop_
_entity.id
_entity.type
_entity.pdbx_description
1 polymer ?
#
loop_
_entity_poly.entity_id
_entity_poly.type
_entity_poly.pdbx_seq_one_letter_code
_entity_poly.pdbx_strand_id
1 'polypeptide(L)'
;QFFEEVKKWADKKFPHYKIFNTICDSTSKRQAEVKRLANSVDAVIVVGGHNSGNTRRLAEIAKESGKPSYHIESEDELDLKALSSAQNIGLTAGASTPNWIIKRVYRTLESLFLKKERGWRKAFFSIQRSLLLTNIYVSLGAGCLCYACTRLQGIEHYFPHVLISILYVLSMHILNNLTGSKSDRYNDPERAVFYKKHKGFLAALAVIAGSAGLIIAYIMGITPFLILFLMSLFGLSYNIRLVPESLLGGRYRRIRDIPGSKTVLIAAAWGIVTSIFPAFSVSESISISTVIVFFLSACMVFVRTAFFDTLDMQGDRIVGRATIPILLGEKRTIRILKIMIAVILAVLLLSSAFQLISTLGFLLAICPVFMSIILSAYERGNMLPGIRLEFLVETNFVLAGIITIIWSWL
;
A
#
# COMPACT_ATOMS: atom_id res chain seq x y z
N GLN A 1 -13.45 -16.74 34.73
CA GLN A 1 -14.19 -16.89 36.00
C GLN A 1 -15.45 -17.74 35.81
N PHE A 2 -16.41 -17.31 34.98
CA PHE A 2 -17.64 -18.11 34.70
C PHE A 2 -17.38 -19.54 34.21
N PHE A 3 -16.45 -19.77 33.27
CA PHE A 3 -16.11 -21.13 32.82
C PHE A 3 -15.64 -22.03 33.98
N GLU A 4 -14.84 -21.51 34.91
CA GLU A 4 -14.36 -22.27 36.06
C GLU A 4 -15.50 -22.57 37.05
N GLU A 5 -16.45 -21.66 37.20
CA GLU A 5 -17.65 -21.88 38.01
C GLU A 5 -18.55 -22.97 37.41
N VAL A 6 -18.78 -22.93 36.09
CA VAL A 6 -19.55 -23.95 35.36
C VAL A 6 -18.83 -25.30 35.39
N LYS A 7 -17.49 -25.31 35.21
CA LYS A 7 -16.68 -26.52 35.30
C LYS A 7 -16.80 -27.17 36.68
N LYS A 8 -16.61 -26.39 37.75
CA LYS A 8 -16.77 -26.89 39.14
C LYS A 8 -18.16 -27.45 39.40
N TRP A 9 -19.20 -26.78 38.89
CA TRP A 9 -20.58 -27.26 39.00
C TRP A 9 -20.79 -28.57 38.24
N ALA A 10 -20.29 -28.67 37.01
CA ALA A 10 -20.42 -29.85 36.16
C ALA A 10 -19.62 -31.05 36.72
N ASP A 11 -18.39 -30.83 37.21
CA ASP A 11 -17.58 -31.87 37.87
C ASP A 11 -18.30 -32.45 39.10
N LYS A 12 -19.01 -31.59 39.87
CA LYS A 12 -19.75 -32.03 41.06
C LYS A 12 -21.05 -32.78 40.72
N LYS A 13 -21.75 -32.36 39.66
CA LYS A 13 -23.12 -32.83 39.37
C LYS A 13 -23.17 -33.94 38.30
N PHE A 14 -22.18 -33.99 37.40
CA PHE A 14 -22.13 -34.92 36.28
C PHE A 14 -20.69 -35.43 36.03
N PRO A 15 -20.11 -36.21 36.96
CA PRO A 15 -18.70 -36.61 36.93
C PRO A 15 -18.32 -37.54 35.76
N HIS A 16 -19.28 -38.06 35.01
CA HIS A 16 -19.06 -38.93 33.85
C HIS A 16 -18.74 -38.16 32.56
N TYR A 17 -18.97 -36.84 32.51
CA TYR A 17 -18.59 -36.03 31.35
C TYR A 17 -17.14 -35.55 31.45
N LYS A 18 -16.40 -35.68 30.33
CA LYS A 18 -15.10 -35.02 30.17
C LYS A 18 -15.29 -33.59 29.69
N ILE A 19 -14.81 -32.63 30.47
CA ILE A 19 -14.86 -31.20 30.14
C ILE A 19 -13.55 -30.82 29.47
N PHE A 20 -13.64 -30.36 28.22
CA PHE A 20 -12.50 -29.80 27.49
C PHE A 20 -12.63 -28.29 27.43
N ASN A 21 -11.59 -27.57 27.85
CA ASN A 21 -11.52 -26.13 27.66
C ASN A 21 -11.14 -25.84 26.20
N THR A 22 -12.12 -25.45 25.39
CA THR A 22 -11.93 -25.05 23.99
C THR A 22 -11.89 -23.52 23.82
N ILE A 23 -11.78 -22.75 24.91
CA ILE A 23 -11.64 -21.30 24.83
C ILE A 23 -10.28 -20.97 24.21
N CYS A 24 -10.31 -20.29 23.07
CA CYS A 24 -9.10 -19.93 22.36
C CYS A 24 -8.27 -18.91 23.15
N ASP A 25 -6.95 -19.15 23.28
CA ASP A 25 -5.99 -18.22 23.89
C ASP A 25 -6.03 -16.80 23.28
N SER A 26 -6.43 -16.70 22.00
CA SER A 26 -6.58 -15.41 21.32
C SER A 26 -7.66 -14.52 21.95
N THR A 27 -8.73 -15.12 22.50
CA THR A 27 -9.81 -14.39 23.18
C THR A 27 -9.29 -13.81 24.50
N SER A 28 -8.60 -14.61 25.31
CA SER A 28 -8.02 -14.16 26.58
C SER A 28 -6.97 -13.05 26.38
N LYS A 29 -6.12 -13.17 25.36
CA LYS A 29 -5.14 -12.14 25.01
C LYS A 29 -5.80 -10.81 24.63
N ARG A 30 -6.85 -10.84 23.81
CA ARG A 30 -7.59 -9.61 23.41
C ARG A 30 -8.33 -8.98 24.58
N GLN A 31 -8.94 -9.79 25.45
CA GLN A 31 -9.59 -9.27 26.65
C GLN A 31 -8.58 -8.55 27.57
N ALA A 32 -7.39 -9.14 27.77
CA ALA A 32 -6.33 -8.50 28.53
C ALA A 32 -5.79 -7.23 27.84
N GLU A 33 -5.72 -7.22 26.50
CA GLU A 33 -5.33 -6.05 25.71
C GLU A 33 -6.34 -4.91 25.82
N VAL A 34 -7.65 -5.19 25.72
CA VAL A 34 -8.70 -4.18 25.91
C VAL A 34 -8.65 -3.58 27.30
N LYS A 35 -8.43 -4.40 28.34
CA LYS A 35 -8.28 -3.89 29.72
C LYS A 35 -7.09 -2.96 29.86
N ARG A 36 -5.94 -3.28 29.25
CA ARG A 36 -4.76 -2.41 29.24
C ARG A 36 -5.00 -1.13 28.45
N LEU A 37 -5.60 -1.25 27.26
CA LEU A 37 -5.93 -0.11 26.40
C LEU A 37 -6.89 0.87 27.09
N ALA A 38 -7.94 0.35 27.75
CA ALA A 38 -8.92 1.17 28.43
C ALA A 38 -8.31 2.04 29.54
N ASN A 39 -7.27 1.54 30.21
CA ASN A 39 -6.58 2.29 31.28
C ASN A 39 -5.70 3.43 30.74
N SER A 40 -5.32 3.42 29.47
CA SER A 40 -4.43 4.43 28.87
C SER A 40 -5.16 5.47 28.02
N VAL A 41 -6.50 5.47 28.00
CA VAL A 41 -7.30 6.33 27.11
C VAL A 41 -8.48 6.98 27.85
N ASP A 42 -9.09 7.98 27.21
CA ASP A 42 -10.24 8.71 27.74
C ASP A 42 -11.56 8.04 27.36
N ALA A 43 -11.61 7.38 26.20
CA ALA A 43 -12.76 6.61 25.72
C ALA A 43 -12.32 5.38 24.93
N VAL A 44 -13.15 4.34 24.90
CA VAL A 44 -12.91 3.10 24.16
C VAL A 44 -14.01 2.85 23.15
N ILE A 45 -13.64 2.53 21.92
CA ILE A 45 -14.56 2.12 20.86
C ILE A 45 -14.28 0.66 20.51
N VAL A 46 -15.32 -0.17 20.63
CA VAL A 46 -15.28 -1.60 20.30
C VAL A 46 -16.09 -1.80 19.03
N VAL A 47 -15.42 -2.20 17.94
CA VAL A 47 -16.04 -2.37 16.62
C VAL A 47 -16.39 -3.83 16.35
N GLY A 48 -17.64 -4.12 16.04
CA GLY A 48 -18.09 -5.40 15.53
C GLY A 48 -19.58 -5.62 15.74
N GLY A 49 -20.09 -6.71 15.16
CA GLY A 49 -21.53 -7.00 15.18
C GLY A 49 -22.10 -7.11 16.60
N HIS A 50 -23.27 -6.51 16.83
CA HIS A 50 -23.99 -6.53 18.10
C HIS A 50 -24.33 -7.95 18.57
N ASN A 51 -24.45 -8.88 17.63
CA ASN A 51 -24.73 -10.30 17.85
C ASN A 51 -23.48 -11.15 18.13
N SER A 52 -22.27 -10.58 18.04
CA SER A 52 -21.02 -11.30 18.33
C SER A 52 -20.79 -11.37 19.83
N GLY A 53 -20.89 -12.56 20.41
CA GLY A 53 -20.62 -12.79 21.84
C GLY A 53 -19.20 -12.35 22.26
N ASN A 54 -18.20 -12.58 21.39
CA ASN A 54 -16.84 -12.13 21.66
C ASN A 54 -16.71 -10.60 21.63
N THR A 55 -17.33 -9.93 20.67
CA THR A 55 -17.28 -8.46 20.58
C THR A 55 -18.01 -7.82 21.75
N ARG A 56 -19.19 -8.36 22.10
CA ARG A 56 -19.95 -7.93 23.28
C ARG A 56 -19.13 -8.08 24.55
N ARG A 57 -18.40 -9.18 24.72
CA ARG A 57 -17.52 -9.36 25.88
C ARG A 57 -16.38 -8.34 25.93
N LEU A 58 -15.80 -7.95 24.79
CA LEU A 58 -14.81 -6.88 24.75
C LEU A 58 -15.42 -5.52 25.16
N ALA A 59 -16.64 -5.22 24.71
CA ALA A 59 -17.37 -4.01 25.08
C ALA A 59 -17.71 -3.98 26.58
N GLU A 60 -18.13 -5.12 27.16
CA GLU A 60 -18.33 -5.25 28.61
C GLU A 60 -17.06 -4.96 29.39
N ILE A 61 -15.92 -5.56 29.00
CA ILE A 61 -14.62 -5.33 29.67
C ILE A 61 -14.17 -3.88 29.54
N ALA A 62 -14.40 -3.25 28.38
CA ALA A 62 -14.13 -1.83 28.20
C ALA A 62 -14.98 -0.98 29.15
N LYS A 63 -16.26 -1.34 29.34
CA LYS A 63 -17.18 -0.67 30.27
C LYS A 63 -16.83 -0.88 31.74
N GLU A 64 -16.36 -2.08 32.10
CA GLU A 64 -15.86 -2.43 33.44
C GLU A 64 -14.69 -1.54 33.89
N SER A 65 -13.99 -0.87 32.96
CA SER A 65 -12.92 0.09 33.28
C SER A 65 -13.41 1.45 33.82
N GLY A 66 -14.72 1.72 33.74
CA GLY A 66 -15.31 3.00 34.14
C GLY A 66 -15.11 4.14 33.13
N LYS A 67 -14.47 3.87 31.98
CA LYS A 67 -14.32 4.83 30.88
C LYS A 67 -15.54 4.83 29.96
N PRO A 68 -15.90 5.97 29.33
CA PRO A 68 -16.83 6.01 28.20
C PRO A 68 -16.48 4.94 27.16
N SER A 69 -17.42 4.03 26.90
CA SER A 69 -17.23 2.90 26.00
C SER A 69 -18.39 2.78 25.03
N TYR A 70 -18.08 2.58 23.75
CA TYR A 70 -19.05 2.53 22.65
C TYR A 70 -18.88 1.22 21.87
N HIS A 71 -19.96 0.45 21.74
CA HIS A 71 -20.01 -0.73 20.88
C HIS A 71 -20.73 -0.35 19.60
N ILE A 72 -20.05 -0.46 18.45
CA ILE A 72 -20.56 -0.02 17.15
C ILE A 72 -20.29 -1.08 16.08
N GLU A 73 -21.15 -1.19 15.06
CA GLU A 73 -20.88 -2.02 13.87
C GLU A 73 -20.20 -1.23 12.75
N SER A 74 -20.42 0.09 12.68
CA SER A 74 -19.93 0.96 11.61
C SER A 74 -19.60 2.38 12.06
N GLU A 75 -18.92 3.15 11.19
CA GLU A 75 -18.61 4.56 11.42
C GLU A 75 -19.85 5.46 11.61
N ASP A 76 -21.01 5.04 11.13
CA ASP A 76 -22.26 5.82 11.20
C ASP A 76 -22.88 5.83 12.61
N GLU A 77 -22.50 4.88 13.46
CA GLU A 77 -22.94 4.79 14.86
C GLU A 77 -22.06 5.63 15.81
N LEU A 78 -21.04 6.31 15.31
CA LEU A 78 -20.16 7.14 16.13
C LEU A 78 -20.88 8.42 16.60
N ASP A 79 -21.04 8.57 17.92
CA ASP A 79 -21.42 9.85 18.51
C ASP A 79 -20.21 10.79 18.59
N LEU A 80 -19.98 11.52 17.49
CA LEU A 80 -18.88 12.48 17.38
C LEU A 80 -18.95 13.63 18.39
N LYS A 81 -20.15 13.95 18.92
CA LYS A 81 -20.30 15.00 19.93
C LYS A 81 -19.81 14.48 21.28
N ALA A 82 -20.21 13.27 21.67
CA ALA A 82 -19.74 12.65 22.90
C ALA A 82 -18.22 12.40 22.90
N LEU A 83 -17.66 12.05 21.74
CA LEU A 83 -16.21 11.83 21.57
C LEU A 83 -15.40 13.13 21.43
N SER A 84 -16.06 14.28 21.26
CA SER A 84 -15.40 15.56 21.03
C SER A 84 -14.65 16.10 22.26
N SER A 85 -14.84 15.56 23.46
CA SER A 85 -14.08 15.95 24.66
C SER A 85 -12.83 15.08 24.88
N ALA A 86 -12.80 13.86 24.35
CA ALA A 86 -11.67 12.93 24.50
C ALA A 86 -10.41 13.45 23.78
N GLN A 87 -9.25 13.25 24.40
CA GLN A 87 -7.94 13.47 23.78
C GLN A 87 -7.35 12.18 23.24
N ASN A 88 -7.51 11.08 23.97
CA ASN A 88 -7.05 9.76 23.60
C ASN A 88 -8.25 8.82 23.48
N ILE A 89 -8.46 8.25 22.29
CA ILE A 89 -9.51 7.26 22.03
C ILE A 89 -8.85 5.93 21.71
N GLY A 90 -9.15 4.91 22.51
CA GLY A 90 -8.75 3.53 22.22
C GLY A 90 -9.71 2.90 21.22
N LEU A 91 -9.17 2.28 20.17
CA LEU A 91 -9.95 1.55 19.18
C LEU A 91 -9.60 0.06 19.24
N THR A 92 -10.62 -0.79 19.36
CA THR A 92 -10.46 -2.26 19.32
C THR A 92 -11.58 -2.88 18.50
N ALA A 93 -11.46 -4.16 18.16
CA ALA A 93 -12.44 -4.83 17.32
C ALA A 93 -12.58 -6.33 17.63
N GLY A 94 -13.77 -6.85 17.33
CA GLY A 94 -14.08 -8.28 17.36
C GLY A 94 -13.23 -9.10 16.39
N ALA A 95 -13.15 -10.42 16.62
CA ALA A 95 -12.40 -11.33 15.74
C ALA A 95 -12.99 -11.46 14.33
N SER A 96 -14.30 -11.29 14.22
CA SER A 96 -15.04 -11.33 12.96
C SER A 96 -15.14 -9.98 12.26
N THR A 97 -14.60 -8.90 12.85
CA THR A 97 -14.71 -7.55 12.29
C THR A 97 -13.66 -7.34 11.19
N PRO A 98 -14.05 -7.05 9.94
CA PRO A 98 -13.09 -6.75 8.87
C PRO A 98 -12.30 -5.45 9.14
N ASN A 99 -11.03 -5.42 8.75
CA ASN A 99 -10.13 -4.26 8.92
C ASN A 99 -10.65 -3.03 8.18
N TRP A 100 -11.40 -3.19 7.08
CA TRP A 100 -11.94 -2.05 6.36
C TRP A 100 -12.97 -1.29 7.19
N ILE A 101 -13.77 -1.97 8.04
CA ILE A 101 -14.68 -1.31 8.99
C ILE A 101 -13.85 -0.56 10.05
N ILE A 102 -12.84 -1.24 10.62
CA ILE A 102 -11.92 -0.64 11.60
C ILE A 102 -11.23 0.60 11.03
N LYS A 103 -10.74 0.54 9.79
CA LYS A 103 -10.11 1.65 9.07
C LYS A 103 -11.08 2.82 8.88
N ARG A 104 -12.36 2.57 8.56
CA ARG A 104 -13.36 3.64 8.42
C ARG A 104 -13.63 4.33 9.75
N VAL A 105 -13.84 3.56 10.82
CA VAL A 105 -13.99 4.11 12.18
C VAL A 105 -12.75 4.92 12.57
N TYR A 106 -11.55 4.36 12.41
CA TYR A 106 -10.27 5.05 12.67
C TYR A 106 -10.17 6.37 11.91
N ARG A 107 -10.46 6.37 10.60
CA ARG A 107 -10.39 7.59 9.77
C ARG A 107 -11.43 8.64 10.18
N THR A 108 -12.64 8.21 10.55
CA THR A 108 -13.67 9.14 11.07
C THR A 108 -13.19 9.81 12.36
N LEU A 109 -12.58 9.04 13.27
CA LEU A 109 -11.96 9.58 14.49
C LEU A 109 -10.78 10.50 14.19
N GLU A 110 -9.87 10.10 13.28
CA GLU A 110 -8.74 10.92 12.85
C GLU A 110 -9.22 12.27 12.30
N SER A 111 -10.29 12.26 11.49
CA SER A 111 -10.90 13.48 10.94
C SER A 111 -11.51 14.39 12.03
N LEU A 112 -12.04 13.81 13.11
CA LEU A 112 -12.56 14.55 14.26
C LEU A 112 -11.43 15.30 14.98
N PHE A 113 -10.30 14.62 15.22
CA PHE A 113 -9.12 15.25 15.83
C PHE A 113 -8.49 16.30 14.92
N LEU A 114 -8.42 16.08 13.61
CA LEU A 114 -7.93 17.07 12.66
C LEU A 114 -8.84 18.30 12.55
N LYS A 115 -10.14 18.18 12.84
CA LYS A 115 -11.03 19.35 12.94
C LYS A 115 -10.72 20.20 14.18
N LYS A 116 -10.27 19.59 15.27
CA LYS A 116 -9.80 20.29 16.49
C LYS A 116 -8.45 20.98 16.28
N GLU A 117 -7.53 20.38 15.52
CA GLU A 117 -6.24 21.00 15.23
C GLU A 117 -6.40 22.28 14.37
N ARG A 118 -6.00 23.42 14.93
CA ARG A 118 -5.87 24.69 14.19
C ARG A 118 -4.43 24.82 13.67
N GLY A 119 -4.28 25.24 12.40
CA GLY A 119 -3.00 25.65 11.82
C GLY A 119 -2.43 24.77 10.70
N TRP A 120 -1.11 24.86 10.51
CA TRP A 120 -0.34 24.27 9.41
C TRP A 120 -0.38 22.74 9.33
N ARG A 121 -0.53 22.03 10.47
CA ARG A 121 -0.60 20.56 10.52
C ARG A 121 -1.82 19.99 9.78
N LYS A 122 -2.97 20.63 9.93
CA LYS A 122 -4.20 20.28 9.21
C LYS A 122 -4.05 20.51 7.70
N ALA A 123 -3.46 21.65 7.32
CA ALA A 123 -3.18 21.95 5.92
C ALA A 123 -2.23 20.92 5.31
N PHE A 124 -1.15 20.58 6.01
CA PHE A 124 -0.17 19.57 5.59
C PHE A 124 -0.82 18.20 5.38
N PHE A 125 -1.60 17.70 6.34
CA PHE A 125 -2.32 16.43 6.19
C PHE A 125 -3.29 16.45 5.01
N SER A 126 -4.04 17.55 4.83
CA SER A 126 -4.98 17.70 3.71
C SER A 126 -4.26 17.67 2.35
N ILE A 127 -3.08 18.28 2.27
CA ILE A 127 -2.24 18.26 1.06
C ILE A 127 -1.74 16.84 0.79
N GLN A 128 -1.11 16.19 1.78
CA GLN A 128 -0.62 14.81 1.63
C GLN A 128 -1.73 13.86 1.15
N ARG A 129 -2.90 13.94 1.77
CA ARG A 129 -4.08 13.17 1.40
C ARG A 129 -4.52 13.45 -0.03
N SER A 130 -4.59 14.72 -0.43
CA SER A 130 -5.01 15.09 -1.79
C SER A 130 -4.01 14.60 -2.84
N LEU A 131 -2.71 14.71 -2.56
CA LEU A 131 -1.64 14.25 -3.45
C LEU A 131 -1.64 12.72 -3.63
N LEU A 132 -1.97 11.97 -2.58
CA LEU A 132 -2.12 10.50 -2.65
C LEU A 132 -3.39 10.09 -3.39
N LEU A 133 -4.54 10.69 -3.07
CA LEU A 133 -5.82 10.35 -3.71
C LEU A 133 -5.82 10.63 -5.22
N THR A 134 -5.15 11.69 -5.65
CA THR A 134 -5.00 12.04 -7.07
C THR A 134 -3.90 11.25 -7.80
N ASN A 135 -3.11 10.43 -7.08
CA ASN A 135 -1.87 9.79 -7.55
C ASN A 135 -0.76 10.75 -8.01
N ILE A 136 -0.88 12.06 -7.77
CA ILE A 136 0.17 13.03 -8.12
C ILE A 136 1.48 12.72 -7.39
N TYR A 137 1.41 12.35 -6.10
CA TYR A 137 2.62 12.02 -5.33
C TYR A 137 3.32 10.78 -5.88
N VAL A 138 2.55 9.76 -6.27
CA VAL A 138 3.06 8.51 -6.85
C VAL A 138 3.75 8.80 -8.19
N SER A 139 3.14 9.61 -9.05
CA SER A 139 3.74 9.99 -10.33
C SER A 139 5.00 10.84 -10.17
N LEU A 140 5.03 11.75 -9.19
CA LEU A 140 6.24 12.51 -8.87
C LEU A 140 7.36 11.59 -8.39
N GLY A 141 7.03 10.59 -7.57
CA GLY A 141 7.96 9.53 -7.18
C GLY A 141 8.53 8.79 -8.40
N ALA A 142 7.71 8.43 -9.39
CA ALA A 142 8.18 7.81 -10.63
C ALA A 142 9.14 8.73 -11.42
N GLY A 143 8.86 10.03 -11.49
CA GLY A 143 9.75 11.01 -12.10
C GLY A 143 11.09 11.11 -11.38
N CYS A 144 11.08 11.19 -10.04
CA CYS A 144 12.28 11.21 -9.21
C CYS A 144 13.10 9.92 -9.35
N LEU A 145 12.44 8.77 -9.43
CA LEU A 145 13.10 7.48 -9.68
C LEU A 145 13.70 7.43 -11.09
N CYS A 146 12.99 7.90 -12.11
CA CYS A 146 13.51 8.03 -13.48
C CYS A 146 14.75 8.92 -13.50
N TYR A 147 14.72 10.06 -12.81
CA TYR A 147 15.86 10.97 -12.74
C TYR A 147 17.08 10.30 -12.08
N ALA A 148 16.88 9.59 -10.98
CA ALA A 148 17.95 8.81 -10.35
C ALA A 148 18.50 7.73 -11.30
N CYS A 149 17.62 7.02 -12.02
CA CYS A 149 18.00 5.97 -12.96
C CYS A 149 18.75 6.50 -14.19
N THR A 150 18.38 7.67 -14.73
CA THR A 150 19.10 8.28 -15.86
C THR A 150 20.48 8.75 -15.45
N ARG A 151 20.60 9.38 -14.27
CA ARG A 151 21.90 9.82 -13.73
C ARG A 151 22.81 8.65 -13.34
N LEU A 152 22.24 7.55 -12.84
CA LEU A 152 22.99 6.31 -12.61
C LEU A 152 23.61 5.73 -13.89
N GLN A 153 22.92 5.91 -15.03
CA GLN A 153 23.35 5.45 -16.35
C GLN A 153 24.23 6.46 -17.10
N GLY A 154 24.47 7.66 -16.55
CA GLY A 154 25.25 8.71 -17.19
C GLY A 154 24.52 9.49 -18.29
N ILE A 155 23.18 9.45 -18.32
CA ILE A 155 22.37 10.16 -19.31
C ILE A 155 22.17 11.63 -18.89
N GLU A 156 22.56 12.57 -19.75
CA GLU A 156 22.49 14.01 -19.47
C GLU A 156 21.16 14.66 -19.85
N HIS A 157 20.55 14.29 -20.97
CA HIS A 157 19.27 14.84 -21.43
C HIS A 157 18.06 14.13 -20.79
N TYR A 158 17.93 14.22 -19.47
CA TYR A 158 16.95 13.44 -18.71
C TYR A 158 15.53 14.02 -18.68
N PHE A 159 15.33 15.32 -18.94
CA PHE A 159 14.06 16.01 -18.65
C PHE A 159 12.84 15.41 -19.38
N PRO A 160 12.89 15.13 -20.71
CA PRO A 160 11.74 14.53 -21.40
C PRO A 160 11.37 13.15 -20.83
N HIS A 161 12.35 12.33 -20.46
CA HIS A 161 12.13 11.01 -19.88
C HIS A 161 11.48 11.06 -18.49
N VAL A 162 11.93 12.01 -17.66
CA VAL A 162 11.34 12.26 -16.34
C VAL A 162 9.88 12.68 -16.48
N LEU A 163 9.60 13.60 -17.41
CA LEU A 163 8.25 14.07 -17.66
C LEU A 163 7.34 12.94 -18.19
N ILE A 164 7.82 12.13 -19.14
CA ILE A 164 7.11 10.94 -19.63
C ILE A 164 6.81 9.98 -18.48
N SER A 165 7.76 9.70 -17.60
CA SER A 165 7.57 8.81 -16.45
C SER A 165 6.47 9.32 -15.51
N ILE A 166 6.44 10.62 -15.21
CA ILE A 166 5.38 11.25 -14.40
C ILE A 166 4.02 11.08 -15.09
N LEU A 167 3.92 11.46 -16.37
CA LEU A 167 2.67 11.47 -17.13
C LEU A 167 2.10 10.06 -17.34
N TYR A 168 2.95 9.11 -17.70
CA TYR A 168 2.59 7.70 -17.89
C TYR A 168 2.08 7.09 -16.59
N VAL A 169 2.83 7.22 -15.49
CA VAL A 169 2.43 6.65 -14.20
C VAL A 169 1.14 7.31 -13.70
N LEU A 170 1.00 8.63 -13.83
CA LEU A 170 -0.24 9.34 -13.45
C LEU A 170 -1.44 8.80 -14.23
N SER A 171 -1.32 8.72 -15.56
CA SER A 171 -2.38 8.21 -16.43
C SER A 171 -2.77 6.78 -16.07
N MET A 172 -1.79 5.87 -16.02
CA MET A 172 -2.04 4.45 -15.81
C MET A 172 -2.56 4.14 -14.41
N HIS A 173 -2.08 4.83 -13.36
CA HIS A 173 -2.62 4.66 -12.01
C HIS A 173 -4.05 5.15 -11.89
N ILE A 174 -4.39 6.30 -12.49
CA ILE A 174 -5.77 6.79 -12.48
C ILE A 174 -6.69 5.85 -13.26
N LEU A 175 -6.30 5.40 -14.46
CA LEU A 175 -7.09 4.47 -15.28
C LEU A 175 -7.29 3.12 -14.58
N ASN A 176 -6.24 2.59 -13.94
CA ASN A 176 -6.34 1.34 -13.17
C ASN A 176 -7.26 1.48 -11.95
N ASN A 177 -7.26 2.62 -11.27
CA ASN A 177 -8.19 2.88 -10.16
C ASN A 177 -9.63 3.11 -10.64
N LEU A 178 -9.83 3.76 -11.79
CA LEU A 178 -11.15 3.99 -12.40
C LEU A 178 -11.78 2.70 -12.92
N THR A 179 -10.97 1.79 -13.46
CA THR A 179 -11.37 0.47 -13.97
C THR A 179 -11.20 -0.65 -12.92
N GLY A 180 -10.88 -0.24 -11.68
CA GLY A 180 -10.55 -1.11 -10.57
C GLY A 180 -11.64 -2.09 -10.17
N SER A 181 -11.24 -3.08 -9.39
CA SER A 181 -12.07 -4.20 -8.97
C SER A 181 -12.88 -3.90 -7.71
N LYS A 182 -13.72 -4.85 -7.29
CA LYS A 182 -14.45 -4.76 -6.01
C LYS A 182 -13.48 -4.78 -4.81
N SER A 183 -12.30 -5.42 -4.91
CA SER A 183 -11.36 -5.51 -3.77
C SER A 183 -10.76 -4.15 -3.41
N ASP A 184 -10.50 -3.30 -4.41
CA ASP A 184 -9.97 -1.95 -4.21
C ASP A 184 -10.92 -1.09 -3.34
N ARG A 185 -12.24 -1.35 -3.38
CA ARG A 185 -13.22 -0.66 -2.52
C ARG A 185 -13.17 -1.09 -1.05
N TYR A 186 -12.76 -2.33 -0.78
CA TYR A 186 -12.55 -2.80 0.59
C TYR A 186 -11.19 -2.35 1.14
N ASN A 187 -10.16 -2.31 0.29
CA ASN A 187 -8.82 -1.92 0.68
C ASN A 187 -8.71 -0.42 1.03
N ASP A 188 -9.26 0.44 0.16
CA ASP A 188 -9.28 1.90 0.33
C ASP A 188 -10.68 2.48 0.01
N PRO A 189 -11.62 2.41 0.96
CA PRO A 189 -12.99 2.85 0.74
C PRO A 189 -13.11 4.35 0.43
N GLU A 190 -12.20 5.15 0.96
CA GLU A 190 -12.18 6.60 0.74
C GLU A 190 -11.79 6.96 -0.69
N ARG A 191 -10.74 6.31 -1.21
CA ARG A 191 -10.37 6.46 -2.63
C ARG A 191 -11.52 6.04 -3.53
N ALA A 192 -12.22 4.95 -3.20
CA ALA A 192 -13.39 4.54 -3.97
C ALA A 192 -14.49 5.61 -3.99
N VAL A 193 -14.78 6.25 -2.86
CA VAL A 193 -15.74 7.37 -2.78
C VAL A 193 -15.26 8.59 -3.57
N PHE A 194 -13.99 8.96 -3.42
CA PHE A 194 -13.38 10.09 -4.14
C PHE A 194 -13.43 9.89 -5.66
N TYR A 195 -13.06 8.70 -6.15
CA TYR A 195 -13.08 8.37 -7.57
C TYR A 195 -14.50 8.30 -8.13
N LYS A 196 -15.47 7.82 -7.34
CA LYS A 196 -16.88 7.84 -7.73
C LYS A 196 -17.40 9.28 -7.87
N LYS A 197 -17.02 10.17 -6.94
CA LYS A 197 -17.45 11.58 -6.93
C LYS A 197 -16.82 12.40 -8.07
N HIS A 198 -15.53 12.18 -8.35
CA HIS A 198 -14.75 12.98 -9.29
C HIS A 198 -14.39 12.24 -10.59
N LYS A 199 -15.17 11.23 -10.97
CA LYS A 199 -14.88 10.32 -12.08
C LYS A 199 -14.56 11.04 -13.40
N GLY A 200 -15.37 12.03 -13.79
CA GLY A 200 -15.19 12.76 -15.05
C GLY A 200 -13.88 13.55 -15.09
N PHE A 201 -13.60 14.29 -14.02
CA PHE A 201 -12.34 15.04 -13.87
C PHE A 201 -11.11 14.13 -13.91
N LEU A 202 -11.13 13.04 -13.15
CA LEU A 202 -10.01 12.09 -13.10
C LEU A 202 -9.81 11.38 -14.45
N ALA A 203 -10.88 11.01 -15.13
CA ALA A 203 -10.79 10.42 -16.47
C ALA A 203 -10.17 11.41 -17.48
N ALA A 204 -10.61 12.67 -17.47
CA ALA A 204 -10.03 13.71 -18.31
C ALA A 204 -8.54 13.90 -18.01
N LEU A 205 -8.17 14.00 -16.72
CA LEU A 205 -6.78 14.13 -16.29
C LEU A 205 -5.92 12.96 -16.77
N ALA A 206 -6.42 11.72 -16.68
CA ALA A 206 -5.68 10.55 -17.12
C ALA A 206 -5.47 10.51 -18.64
N VAL A 207 -6.49 10.89 -19.42
CA VAL A 207 -6.40 10.97 -20.88
C VAL A 207 -5.44 12.08 -21.30
N ILE A 208 -5.56 13.28 -20.71
CA ILE A 208 -4.67 14.40 -20.99
C ILE A 208 -3.22 14.03 -20.67
N ALA A 209 -2.97 13.44 -19.50
CA ALA A 209 -1.62 13.02 -19.11
C ALA A 209 -1.06 11.93 -20.05
N GLY A 210 -1.86 10.91 -20.38
CA GLY A 210 -1.45 9.83 -21.28
C GLY A 210 -1.15 10.33 -22.70
N SER A 211 -2.04 11.16 -23.25
CA SER A 211 -1.84 11.78 -24.57
C SER A 211 -0.63 12.71 -24.59
N ALA A 212 -0.43 13.55 -23.58
CA ALA A 212 0.74 14.40 -23.47
C ALA A 212 2.04 13.58 -23.42
N GLY A 213 2.06 12.48 -22.65
CA GLY A 213 3.21 11.57 -22.59
C GLY A 213 3.53 10.94 -23.95
N LEU A 214 2.51 10.49 -24.69
CA LEU A 214 2.67 9.96 -26.05
C LEU A 214 3.13 11.00 -27.05
N ILE A 215 2.63 12.24 -26.98
CA ILE A 215 3.06 13.34 -27.84
C ILE A 215 4.54 13.67 -27.60
N ILE A 216 4.97 13.76 -26.33
CA ILE A 216 6.39 13.98 -26.02
C ILE A 216 7.23 12.82 -26.54
N ALA A 217 6.82 11.58 -26.30
CA ALA A 217 7.52 10.41 -26.83
C ALA A 217 7.63 10.42 -28.36
N TYR A 218 6.58 10.86 -29.07
CA TYR A 218 6.57 11.01 -30.53
C TYR A 218 7.53 12.10 -31.01
N ILE A 219 7.59 13.24 -30.32
CA ILE A 219 8.56 14.32 -30.63
C ILE A 219 10.00 13.83 -30.46
N MET A 220 10.25 12.89 -29.54
CA MET A 220 11.56 12.27 -29.36
C MET A 220 11.89 11.21 -30.41
N GLY A 221 10.90 10.71 -31.15
CA GLY A 221 11.07 9.74 -32.23
C GLY A 221 9.99 8.66 -32.25
N ILE A 222 9.96 7.90 -33.35
CA ILE A 222 8.99 6.81 -33.52
C ILE A 222 9.22 5.66 -32.52
N THR A 223 10.49 5.38 -32.20
CA THR A 223 10.86 4.27 -31.31
C THR A 223 10.39 4.50 -29.86
N PRO A 224 10.69 5.65 -29.20
CA PRO A 224 10.11 5.95 -27.89
C PRO A 224 8.57 5.95 -27.91
N PHE A 225 7.95 6.51 -28.95
CA PHE A 225 6.50 6.47 -29.10
C PHE A 225 5.95 5.04 -29.10
N LEU A 226 6.49 4.15 -29.93
CA LEU A 226 6.03 2.76 -30.04
C LEU A 226 6.20 2.01 -28.71
N ILE A 227 7.32 2.19 -28.01
CA ILE A 227 7.54 1.57 -26.70
C ILE A 227 6.48 2.04 -25.70
N LEU A 228 6.29 3.35 -25.56
CA LEU A 228 5.32 3.91 -24.61
C LEU A 228 3.87 3.54 -24.98
N PHE A 229 3.55 3.52 -26.27
CA PHE A 229 2.24 3.13 -26.79
C PHE A 229 1.94 1.66 -26.48
N LEU A 230 2.87 0.75 -26.78
CA LEU A 230 2.72 -0.67 -26.48
C LEU A 230 2.60 -0.92 -24.97
N MET A 231 3.42 -0.26 -24.15
CA MET A 231 3.31 -0.35 -22.69
C MET A 231 1.95 0.14 -22.17
N SER A 232 1.44 1.25 -22.73
CA SER A 232 0.12 1.79 -22.39
C SER A 232 -0.99 0.81 -22.78
N LEU A 233 -0.89 0.18 -23.95
CA LEU A 233 -1.83 -0.85 -24.39
C LEU A 233 -1.78 -2.08 -23.48
N PHE A 234 -0.59 -2.54 -23.10
CA PHE A 234 -0.42 -3.67 -22.19
C PHE A 234 -1.03 -3.39 -20.81
N GLY A 235 -0.79 -2.23 -20.22
CA GLY A 235 -1.37 -1.92 -18.92
C GLY A 235 -2.90 -1.75 -18.96
N LEU A 236 -3.46 -1.24 -20.06
CA LEU A 236 -4.92 -1.25 -20.28
C LEU A 236 -5.48 -2.66 -20.48
N SER A 237 -4.73 -3.51 -21.19
CA SER A 237 -5.12 -4.90 -21.48
C SER A 237 -5.21 -5.80 -20.25
N TYR A 238 -4.59 -5.40 -19.12
CA TYR A 238 -4.62 -6.15 -17.86
C TYR A 238 -6.06 -6.47 -17.38
N ASN A 239 -7.01 -5.57 -17.66
CA ASN A 239 -8.42 -5.74 -17.31
C ASN A 239 -9.27 -6.33 -18.46
N ILE A 240 -8.72 -6.46 -19.67
CA ILE A 240 -9.39 -6.98 -20.86
C ILE A 240 -9.39 -8.53 -20.83
N ARG A 241 -10.46 -9.15 -21.32
CA ARG A 241 -10.53 -10.60 -21.51
C ARG A 241 -9.80 -10.94 -22.82
N LEU A 242 -8.62 -11.55 -22.72
CA LEU A 242 -7.78 -11.89 -23.88
C LEU A 242 -8.20 -13.19 -24.57
N VAL A 243 -8.97 -14.06 -23.90
CA VAL A 243 -9.32 -15.39 -24.40
C VAL A 243 -10.84 -15.51 -24.67
N PRO A 244 -11.27 -15.80 -25.92
CA PRO A 244 -12.67 -16.02 -26.26
C PRO A 244 -13.21 -17.34 -25.67
N GLU A 245 -14.52 -17.37 -25.39
CA GLU A 245 -15.20 -18.43 -24.63
C GLU A 245 -15.11 -19.84 -25.25
N SER A 246 -14.83 -19.93 -26.54
CA SER A 246 -14.78 -21.18 -27.31
C SER A 246 -13.48 -21.97 -27.15
N LEU A 247 -12.38 -21.37 -26.68
CA LEU A 247 -11.04 -21.98 -26.81
C LEU A 247 -10.44 -22.55 -25.51
N LEU A 248 -10.96 -22.18 -24.33
CA LEU A 248 -10.41 -22.62 -23.04
C LEU A 248 -11.50 -22.90 -22.01
N GLY A 249 -11.67 -24.18 -21.65
CA GLY A 249 -12.32 -24.63 -20.40
C GLY A 249 -11.50 -24.30 -19.14
N GLY A 250 -10.65 -23.27 -19.17
CA GLY A 250 -9.54 -23.06 -18.24
C GLY A 250 -9.75 -21.95 -17.22
N ARG A 251 -9.18 -22.17 -16.03
CA ARG A 251 -9.24 -21.40 -14.77
C ARG A 251 -8.64 -19.97 -14.83
N TYR A 252 -8.02 -19.59 -15.95
CA TYR A 252 -7.31 -18.30 -16.13
C TYR A 252 -7.73 -17.67 -17.47
N ARG A 253 -8.55 -16.61 -17.44
CA ARG A 253 -9.12 -15.95 -18.64
C ARG A 253 -8.64 -14.50 -18.81
N ARG A 254 -8.04 -13.92 -17.78
CA ARG A 254 -7.44 -12.58 -17.77
C ARG A 254 -6.01 -12.68 -17.24
N ILE A 255 -5.12 -11.78 -17.67
CA ILE A 255 -3.77 -11.67 -17.09
C ILE A 255 -3.84 -11.47 -15.57
N ARG A 256 -4.88 -10.77 -15.10
CA ARG A 256 -5.18 -10.57 -13.69
C ARG A 256 -5.49 -11.85 -12.90
N ASP A 257 -5.87 -12.94 -13.55
CA ASP A 257 -6.21 -14.20 -12.87
C ASP A 257 -4.95 -14.98 -12.44
N ILE A 258 -3.78 -14.63 -13.01
CA ILE A 258 -2.49 -15.19 -12.61
C ILE A 258 -2.07 -14.60 -11.25
N PRO A 259 -1.75 -15.44 -10.24
CA PRO A 259 -1.39 -14.94 -8.93
C PRO A 259 -0.14 -14.05 -8.95
N GLY A 260 -0.20 -12.90 -8.28
CA GLY A 260 0.92 -11.95 -8.22
C GLY A 260 1.26 -11.21 -9.52
N SER A 261 0.51 -11.43 -10.61
CA SER A 261 0.80 -10.80 -11.91
C SER A 261 0.74 -9.27 -11.85
N LYS A 262 -0.17 -8.70 -11.04
CA LYS A 262 -0.27 -7.24 -10.83
C LYS A 262 1.08 -6.65 -10.40
N THR A 263 1.68 -7.26 -9.38
CA THR A 263 2.90 -6.81 -8.73
C THR A 263 4.08 -6.86 -9.70
N VAL A 264 4.20 -7.97 -10.43
CA VAL A 264 5.27 -8.17 -11.42
C VAL A 264 5.13 -7.20 -12.61
N LEU A 265 3.92 -7.04 -13.14
CA LEU A 265 3.68 -6.15 -14.29
C LEU A 265 3.89 -4.68 -13.94
N ILE A 266 3.47 -4.23 -12.75
CA ILE A 266 3.73 -2.85 -12.29
C ILE A 266 5.24 -2.63 -12.14
N ALA A 267 5.96 -3.57 -11.53
CA ALA A 267 7.41 -3.50 -11.37
C ALA A 267 8.15 -3.45 -12.71
N ALA A 268 7.76 -4.30 -13.66
CA ALA A 268 8.33 -4.31 -15.00
C ALA A 268 8.01 -3.01 -15.76
N ALA A 269 6.76 -2.54 -15.71
CA ALA A 269 6.36 -1.31 -16.40
C ALA A 269 7.10 -0.08 -15.87
N TRP A 270 7.23 0.05 -14.54
CA TRP A 270 8.02 1.12 -13.95
C TRP A 270 9.51 0.96 -14.28
N GLY A 271 10.08 -0.24 -14.15
CA GLY A 271 11.47 -0.49 -14.51
C GLY A 271 11.76 -0.10 -15.96
N ILE A 272 10.90 -0.49 -16.90
CA ILE A 272 11.07 -0.12 -18.31
C ILE A 272 11.01 1.40 -18.48
N VAL A 273 9.98 2.09 -17.96
CA VAL A 273 9.81 3.53 -18.19
C VAL A 273 10.91 4.37 -17.53
N THR A 274 11.45 3.94 -16.38
CA THR A 274 12.45 4.70 -15.62
C THR A 274 13.89 4.40 -16.02
N SER A 275 14.18 3.24 -16.62
CA SER A 275 15.57 2.80 -16.87
C SER A 275 15.85 2.40 -18.32
N ILE A 276 15.06 1.49 -18.91
CA ILE A 276 15.26 0.99 -20.28
C ILE A 276 14.86 2.06 -21.29
N PHE A 277 13.69 2.68 -21.09
CA PHE A 277 13.14 3.67 -22.00
C PHE A 277 14.10 4.86 -22.22
N PRO A 278 14.67 5.49 -21.17
CA PRO A 278 15.66 6.56 -21.36
C PRO A 278 16.93 6.12 -22.08
N ALA A 279 17.47 4.93 -21.74
CA ALA A 279 18.68 4.42 -22.37
C ALA A 279 18.46 4.15 -23.86
N PHE A 280 17.39 3.43 -24.18
CA PHE A 280 17.06 3.04 -25.55
C PHE A 280 16.75 4.24 -26.44
N SER A 281 16.15 5.29 -25.89
CA SER A 281 15.88 6.52 -26.63
C SER A 281 17.10 7.37 -26.96
N VAL A 282 18.23 7.16 -26.28
CA VAL A 282 19.46 7.95 -26.48
C VAL A 282 20.50 7.16 -27.28
N SER A 283 20.73 5.89 -26.92
CA SER A 283 21.80 5.07 -27.49
C SER A 283 21.34 3.94 -28.41
N GLU A 284 20.02 3.73 -28.57
CA GLU A 284 19.38 2.62 -29.31
C GLU A 284 19.90 1.21 -28.93
N SER A 285 20.59 1.11 -27.79
CA SER A 285 21.30 -0.09 -27.34
C SER A 285 21.17 -0.23 -25.83
N ILE A 286 21.11 -1.47 -25.36
CA ILE A 286 21.01 -1.81 -23.95
C ILE A 286 22.41 -2.15 -23.44
N SER A 287 22.99 -1.28 -22.64
CA SER A 287 24.27 -1.52 -21.99
C SER A 287 24.10 -2.37 -20.72
N ILE A 288 25.21 -2.88 -20.18
CA ILE A 288 25.22 -3.57 -18.88
C ILE A 288 24.70 -2.65 -17.77
N SER A 289 25.02 -1.35 -17.81
CA SER A 289 24.53 -0.38 -16.83
C SER A 289 23.00 -0.26 -16.88
N THR A 290 22.38 -0.30 -18.06
CA THR A 290 20.92 -0.32 -18.21
C THR A 290 20.30 -1.57 -17.59
N VAL A 291 20.90 -2.75 -17.79
CA VAL A 291 20.37 -4.00 -17.19
C VAL A 291 20.42 -3.95 -15.66
N ILE A 292 21.54 -3.46 -15.10
CA ILE A 292 21.70 -3.30 -13.65
C ILE A 292 20.68 -2.30 -13.10
N VAL A 293 20.54 -1.13 -13.72
CA VAL A 293 19.62 -0.07 -13.26
C VAL A 293 18.16 -0.51 -13.43
N PHE A 294 17.83 -1.27 -14.48
CA PHE A 294 16.53 -1.91 -14.63
C PHE A 294 16.24 -2.87 -13.49
N PHE A 295 17.17 -3.78 -13.17
CA PHE A 295 17.00 -4.71 -12.06
C PHE A 295 16.78 -3.96 -10.74
N LEU A 296 17.61 -2.95 -10.44
CA LEU A 296 17.49 -2.15 -9.22
C LEU A 296 16.14 -1.43 -9.14
N SER A 297 15.72 -0.78 -10.23
CA SER A 297 14.46 -0.02 -10.29
C SER A 297 13.24 -0.95 -10.19
N ALA A 298 13.20 -2.01 -10.99
CA ALA A 298 12.11 -2.97 -11.00
C ALA A 298 12.00 -3.69 -9.64
N CYS A 299 13.11 -4.11 -9.03
CA CYS A 299 13.08 -4.74 -7.71
C CYS A 299 12.62 -3.77 -6.61
N MET A 300 13.04 -2.50 -6.63
CA MET A 300 12.54 -1.51 -5.66
C MET A 300 11.04 -1.25 -5.82
N VAL A 301 10.53 -1.15 -7.05
CA VAL A 301 9.09 -1.00 -7.32
C VAL A 301 8.31 -2.26 -6.95
N PHE A 302 8.89 -3.44 -7.16
CA PHE A 302 8.31 -4.70 -6.71
C PHE A 302 8.19 -4.73 -5.19
N VAL A 303 9.25 -4.39 -4.45
CA VAL A 303 9.22 -4.31 -2.98
C VAL A 303 8.12 -3.37 -2.51
N ARG A 304 8.05 -2.17 -3.09
CA ARG A 304 7.00 -1.18 -2.79
C ARG A 304 5.61 -1.74 -3.06
N THR A 305 5.38 -2.35 -4.22
CA THR A 305 4.05 -2.85 -4.63
C THR A 305 3.62 -4.06 -3.82
N ALA A 306 4.52 -5.02 -3.59
CA ALA A 306 4.26 -6.19 -2.77
C ALA A 306 4.00 -5.83 -1.30
N PHE A 307 4.64 -4.76 -0.81
CA PHE A 307 4.35 -4.23 0.52
C PHE A 307 2.92 -3.67 0.60
N PHE A 308 2.47 -2.88 -0.38
CA PHE A 308 1.07 -2.44 -0.45
C PHE A 308 0.10 -3.62 -0.55
N ASP A 309 0.39 -4.63 -1.38
CA ASP A 309 -0.45 -5.84 -1.45
C ASP A 309 -0.52 -6.56 -0.09
N THR A 310 0.51 -6.42 0.77
CA THR A 310 0.52 -6.98 2.14
C THR A 310 -0.42 -6.20 3.05
N LEU A 311 -0.45 -4.87 2.95
CA LEU A 311 -1.38 -4.00 3.68
C LEU A 311 -2.84 -4.24 3.27
N ASP A 312 -3.05 -4.70 2.04
CA ASP A 312 -4.36 -4.93 1.40
C ASP A 312 -4.82 -6.41 1.41
N MET A 313 -4.04 -7.29 2.03
CA MET A 313 -4.22 -8.74 2.00
C MET A 313 -5.62 -9.20 2.43
N GLN A 314 -6.25 -8.55 3.42
CA GLN A 314 -7.57 -8.97 3.91
C GLN A 314 -8.69 -8.67 2.90
N GLY A 315 -8.70 -7.49 2.27
CA GLY A 315 -9.73 -7.16 1.29
C GLY A 315 -9.56 -7.96 -0.01
N ASP A 316 -8.31 -8.24 -0.39
CA ASP A 316 -8.03 -9.14 -1.52
C ASP A 316 -8.49 -10.58 -1.23
N ARG A 317 -8.33 -11.07 0.01
CA ARG A 317 -8.83 -12.39 0.42
C ARG A 317 -10.36 -12.48 0.40
N ILE A 318 -11.06 -11.43 0.82
CA ILE A 318 -12.53 -11.36 0.80
C ILE A 318 -13.10 -11.52 -0.61
N VAL A 319 -12.41 -10.98 -1.62
CA VAL A 319 -12.84 -11.03 -3.03
C VAL A 319 -12.26 -12.23 -3.79
N GLY A 320 -11.50 -13.09 -3.10
CA GLY A 320 -10.90 -14.30 -3.69
C GLY A 320 -9.73 -14.02 -4.63
N ARG A 321 -9.02 -12.90 -4.46
CA ARG A 321 -7.87 -12.53 -5.28
C ARG A 321 -6.61 -13.26 -4.78
N ALA A 322 -5.81 -13.79 -5.70
CA ALA A 322 -4.55 -14.45 -5.36
C ALA A 322 -3.37 -13.46 -5.50
N THR A 323 -2.98 -12.82 -4.39
CA THR A 323 -1.76 -11.99 -4.33
C THR A 323 -0.61 -12.76 -3.68
N ILE A 324 0.62 -12.27 -3.88
CA ILE A 324 1.82 -12.88 -3.28
C ILE A 324 1.70 -13.01 -1.75
N PRO A 325 1.24 -11.99 -1.00
CA PRO A 325 1.02 -12.10 0.44
C PRO A 325 -0.02 -13.13 0.84
N ILE A 326 -1.07 -13.33 0.03
CA ILE A 326 -2.10 -14.34 0.31
C ILE A 326 -1.55 -15.75 0.12
N LEU A 327 -0.70 -15.96 -0.89
CA LEU A 327 -0.10 -17.27 -1.18
C LEU A 327 1.00 -17.65 -0.18
N LEU A 328 1.88 -16.70 0.16
CA LEU A 328 3.05 -16.97 1.00
C LEU A 328 2.80 -16.73 2.49
N GLY A 329 1.82 -15.89 2.82
CA GLY A 329 1.57 -15.36 4.15
C GLY A 329 2.41 -14.12 4.46
N GLU A 330 1.83 -13.19 5.23
CA GLU A 330 2.41 -11.88 5.57
C GLU A 330 3.86 -11.96 6.06
N LYS A 331 4.15 -12.79 7.07
CA LYS A 331 5.50 -12.92 7.65
C LYS A 331 6.56 -13.39 6.64
N ARG A 332 6.20 -14.34 5.77
CA ARG A 332 7.12 -14.84 4.74
C ARG A 332 7.33 -13.78 3.66
N THR A 333 6.27 -13.08 3.26
CA THR A 333 6.38 -11.98 2.31
C THR A 333 7.31 -10.89 2.83
N ILE A 334 7.09 -10.36 4.04
CA ILE A 334 7.96 -9.32 4.62
C ILE A 334 9.42 -9.78 4.68
N ARG A 335 9.69 -11.05 5.03
CA ARG A 335 11.05 -11.61 5.01
C ARG A 335 11.66 -11.62 3.60
N ILE A 336 10.91 -12.05 2.58
CA ILE A 336 11.36 -12.04 1.19
C ILE A 336 11.65 -10.62 0.72
N LEU A 337 10.77 -9.66 1.05
CA LEU A 337 10.99 -8.25 0.70
C LEU A 337 12.27 -7.69 1.33
N LYS A 338 12.56 -8.02 2.59
CA LYS A 338 13.83 -7.64 3.25
C LYS A 338 15.06 -8.26 2.59
N ILE A 339 14.97 -9.52 2.16
CA ILE A 339 16.05 -10.18 1.40
C ILE A 339 16.27 -9.47 0.06
N MET A 340 15.20 -9.16 -0.66
CA MET A 340 15.30 -8.40 -1.91
C MET A 340 15.94 -7.04 -1.70
N ILE A 341 15.57 -6.31 -0.63
CA ILE A 341 16.21 -5.03 -0.27
C ILE A 341 17.72 -5.21 -0.02
N ALA A 342 18.13 -6.27 0.69
CA ALA A 342 19.54 -6.56 0.92
C ALA A 342 20.30 -6.87 -0.39
N VAL A 343 19.68 -7.60 -1.31
CA VAL A 343 20.24 -7.85 -2.66
C VAL A 343 20.36 -6.56 -3.45
N ILE A 344 19.34 -5.70 -3.45
CA ILE A 344 19.38 -4.38 -4.11
C ILE A 344 20.53 -3.55 -3.55
N LEU A 345 20.67 -3.50 -2.22
CA LEU A 345 21.76 -2.77 -1.56
C LEU A 345 23.13 -3.31 -1.99
N ALA A 346 23.32 -4.63 -2.00
CA ALA A 346 24.57 -5.26 -2.40
C ALA A 346 24.89 -4.97 -3.89
N VAL A 347 23.93 -5.18 -4.79
CA VAL A 347 24.10 -4.93 -6.24
C VAL A 347 24.42 -3.46 -6.49
N LEU A 348 23.75 -2.53 -5.81
CA LEU A 348 23.99 -1.10 -5.96
C LEU A 348 25.42 -0.71 -5.52
N LEU A 349 25.85 -1.15 -4.33
CA LEU A 349 27.18 -0.84 -3.80
C LEU A 349 28.30 -1.49 -4.63
N LEU A 350 28.16 -2.76 -4.99
CA LEU A 350 29.15 -3.47 -5.79
C LEU A 350 29.25 -2.88 -7.21
N SER A 351 28.13 -2.61 -7.86
CA SER A 351 28.14 -2.04 -9.22
C SER A 351 28.75 -0.63 -9.24
N SER A 352 28.52 0.18 -8.20
CA SER A 352 29.20 1.48 -8.06
C SER A 352 30.69 1.33 -7.76
N ALA A 353 31.09 0.35 -6.94
CA ALA A 353 32.50 0.09 -6.64
C ALA A 353 33.31 -0.38 -7.87
N PHE A 354 32.70 -1.21 -8.72
CA PHE A 354 33.29 -1.67 -9.98
C PHE A 354 33.10 -0.68 -11.14
N GLN A 355 32.55 0.52 -10.88
CA GLN A 355 32.30 1.55 -11.90
C GLN A 355 31.40 1.09 -13.07
N LEU A 356 30.56 0.08 -12.85
CA LEU A 356 29.55 -0.37 -13.82
C LEU A 356 28.37 0.62 -13.91
N ILE A 357 28.16 1.40 -12.86
CA ILE A 357 27.20 2.50 -12.75
C ILE A 357 27.88 3.69 -12.04
N SER A 358 27.24 4.86 -12.09
CA SER A 358 27.74 6.07 -11.42
C SER A 358 27.98 5.89 -9.91
N THR A 359 28.91 6.68 -9.35
CA THR A 359 29.20 6.77 -7.91
C THR A 359 27.99 7.25 -7.09
N LEU A 360 27.00 7.86 -7.75
CA LEU A 360 25.67 8.15 -7.20
C LEU A 360 25.04 6.94 -6.50
N GLY A 361 25.33 5.71 -6.95
CA GLY A 361 24.79 4.50 -6.33
C GLY A 361 25.16 4.34 -4.85
N PHE A 362 26.31 4.85 -4.40
CA PHE A 362 26.65 4.86 -2.97
C PHE A 362 25.68 5.70 -2.14
N LEU A 363 25.27 6.86 -2.63
CA LEU A 363 24.29 7.70 -1.92
C LEU A 363 22.87 7.15 -2.05
N LEU A 364 22.51 6.59 -3.20
CA LEU A 364 21.21 5.96 -3.40
C LEU A 364 21.00 4.71 -2.53
N ALA A 365 22.04 4.16 -1.91
CA ALA A 365 21.93 3.11 -0.89
C ALA A 365 21.06 3.51 0.31
N ILE A 366 20.86 4.81 0.55
CA ILE A 366 19.95 5.32 1.57
C ILE A 366 18.49 4.89 1.29
N CYS A 367 18.06 4.80 0.02
CA CYS A 367 16.70 4.41 -0.34
C CYS A 367 16.32 2.97 0.09
N PRO A 368 17.08 1.91 -0.27
CA PRO A 368 16.79 0.57 0.22
C PRO A 368 16.88 0.47 1.75
N VAL A 369 17.82 1.19 2.40
CA VAL A 369 17.90 1.24 3.87
C VAL A 369 16.65 1.87 4.47
N PHE A 370 16.19 3.00 3.93
CA PHE A 370 14.96 3.66 4.36
C PHE A 370 13.74 2.74 4.22
N MET A 371 13.61 2.03 3.10
CA MET A 371 12.54 1.05 2.91
C MET A 371 12.64 -0.12 3.92
N SER A 372 13.85 -0.59 4.24
CA SER A 372 14.07 -1.64 5.26
C SER A 372 13.62 -1.22 6.66
N ILE A 373 13.86 0.05 7.02
CA ILE A 373 13.40 0.65 8.27
C ILE A 373 11.88 0.66 8.33
N ILE A 374 11.21 1.09 7.25
CA ILE A 374 9.73 1.08 7.16
C ILE A 374 9.17 -0.33 7.34
N LEU A 375 9.72 -1.33 6.62
CA LEU A 375 9.28 -2.72 6.74
C LEU A 375 9.45 -3.25 8.16
N SER A 376 10.56 -2.91 8.82
CA SER A 376 10.85 -3.34 10.18
C SER A 376 9.98 -2.65 11.22
N ALA A 377 9.64 -1.38 11.01
CA ALA A 377 8.71 -0.64 11.86
C ALA A 377 7.28 -1.20 11.75
N TYR A 378 6.84 -1.56 10.54
CA TYR A 378 5.57 -2.25 10.32
C TYR A 378 5.53 -3.62 11.00
N GLU A 379 6.58 -4.45 10.82
CA GLU A 379 6.64 -5.80 11.41
C GLU A 379 6.59 -5.77 12.95
N ARG A 380 7.16 -4.72 13.58
CA ARG A 380 7.12 -4.53 15.03
C ARG A 380 5.79 -3.98 15.55
N GLY A 381 4.85 -3.61 14.67
CA GLY A 381 3.58 -2.99 15.04
C GLY A 381 3.68 -1.50 15.40
N ASN A 382 4.82 -0.85 15.13
CA ASN A 382 5.03 0.56 15.43
C ASN A 382 4.34 1.50 14.43
N MET A 383 3.99 0.99 13.25
CA MET A 383 3.31 1.75 12.18
C MET A 383 2.08 0.98 11.71
N LEU A 384 0.92 1.62 11.82
CA LEU A 384 -0.35 1.06 11.36
C LEU A 384 -0.61 1.43 9.89
N PRO A 385 -1.33 0.57 9.13
CA PRO A 385 -1.77 0.91 7.79
C PRO A 385 -2.62 2.19 7.76
N GLY A 386 -2.26 3.13 6.91
CA GLY A 386 -2.97 4.40 6.76
C GLY A 386 -2.17 5.40 5.94
N ILE A 387 -2.76 6.57 5.69
CA ILE A 387 -2.24 7.61 4.77
C ILE A 387 -0.77 7.97 5.08
N ARG A 388 -0.38 8.06 6.37
CA ARG A 388 1.00 8.38 6.76
C ARG A 388 2.00 7.31 6.33
N LEU A 389 1.67 6.03 6.52
CA LEU A 389 2.53 4.92 6.11
C LEU A 389 2.61 4.85 4.58
N GLU A 390 1.46 4.99 3.90
CA GLU A 390 1.42 5.03 2.43
C GLU A 390 2.30 6.18 1.91
N PHE A 391 2.16 7.38 2.47
CA PHE A 391 2.97 8.54 2.10
C PHE A 391 4.47 8.26 2.27
N LEU A 392 4.89 7.73 3.43
CA LEU A 392 6.29 7.41 3.71
C LEU A 392 6.89 6.39 2.74
N VAL A 393 6.11 5.37 2.36
CA VAL A 393 6.53 4.38 1.36
C VAL A 393 6.76 5.04 -0.01
N GLU A 394 5.84 5.91 -0.44
CA GLU A 394 6.01 6.66 -1.71
C GLU A 394 7.17 7.68 -1.63
N THR A 395 7.40 8.30 -0.47
CA THR A 395 8.49 9.26 -0.26
C THR A 395 9.85 8.66 -0.58
N ASN A 396 10.00 7.33 -0.47
CA ASN A 396 11.24 6.65 -0.83
C ASN A 396 11.73 6.96 -2.26
N PHE A 397 10.82 7.08 -3.23
CA PHE A 397 11.21 7.42 -4.61
C PHE A 397 11.46 8.91 -4.80
N VAL A 398 10.74 9.76 -4.07
CA VAL A 398 11.03 11.21 -4.04
C VAL A 398 12.41 11.46 -3.42
N LEU A 399 12.75 10.72 -2.37
CA LEU A 399 14.06 10.75 -1.73
C LEU A 399 15.18 10.39 -2.70
N ALA A 400 14.98 9.41 -3.59
CA ALA A 400 15.95 9.07 -4.64
C ALA A 400 16.23 10.28 -5.55
N GLY A 401 15.19 11.04 -5.93
CA GLY A 401 15.34 12.27 -6.71
C GLY A 401 16.10 13.36 -5.94
N ILE A 402 15.75 13.59 -4.67
CA ILE A 402 16.42 14.60 -3.81
C ILE A 402 17.91 14.25 -3.65
N ILE A 403 18.24 12.99 -3.36
CA ILE A 403 19.62 12.52 -3.25
C ILE A 403 20.38 12.77 -4.56
N THR A 404 19.72 12.50 -5.70
CA THR A 404 20.33 12.71 -7.03
C THR A 404 20.57 14.18 -7.33
N ILE A 405 19.66 15.08 -6.90
CA ILE A 405 19.87 16.53 -7.00
C ILE A 405 21.09 16.92 -6.16
N ILE A 406 21.13 16.53 -4.89
CA ILE A 406 22.25 16.86 -3.98
C ILE A 406 23.57 16.35 -4.56
N TRP A 407 23.61 15.10 -5.04
CA TRP A 407 24.80 14.53 -5.66
C TRP A 407 25.23 15.26 -6.94
N SER A 408 24.29 15.76 -7.74
CA SER A 408 24.64 16.48 -8.97
C SER A 408 25.23 17.87 -8.71
N TRP A 409 25.18 18.35 -7.46
CA TRP A 409 25.78 19.62 -7.02
C TRP A 409 27.14 19.42 -6.33
N LEU A 410 27.44 18.19 -5.90
CA LEU A 410 28.71 17.77 -5.32
C LEU A 410 29.68 17.36 -6.43
#